data_AF-A0A8J7GPL7-F1
#
_entry.id   AF-A0A8J7GPL7-F1
#
_cell.length_a   1.000
_cell.length_b   1.000
_cell.length_c   1.000
_cell.angle_alpha   90.00
_cell.angle_beta   90.00
_cell.angle_gamma   90.00
#
_symmetry.space_group_name_H-M   'P 1'
#
loop_
_entity.id
_entity.type
_entity.pdbx_description
1 polymer ?
#
loop_
_entity_poly.entity_id
_entity_poly.type
_entity_poly.pdbx_seq_one_letter_code
_entity_poly.pdbx_strand_id
1 'polypeptide(L)'
;MNMPRLVLVGAGAALALLIASPASAAPGVQAPSSADLAAARQATSASLTEVGRFFASAGRSPVGVAPADLAAKASAAAPQVVGDSVAVYSLNPAFVRSADAAVAVADLIATKTVASDGRTASVWTAKQSGAWTVVNIAEGAEEVDYAVAGAGGTVFKEPQINAWYVLRGDRVTPLNADARGSVGDGVSVAAYQKLVHKRYADKLPGSAYDKAGKAGGYGESAGDGSPTWPWLVALAALGLVVFAPRLRRNQ
;
A
#
# COMPACT_ATOMS: atom_id res chain seq x y z
N MET A 1 2.40 -54.28 52.88
CA MET A 1 3.60 -53.46 52.59
C MET A 1 3.44 -52.94 51.16
N ASN A 2 2.91 -51.72 51.01
CA ASN A 2 2.45 -51.17 49.74
C ASN A 2 3.58 -50.38 49.07
N MET A 3 3.93 -50.72 47.83
CA MET A 3 4.71 -49.85 46.95
C MET A 3 3.75 -49.13 45.99
N PRO A 4 3.82 -47.80 45.82
CA PRO A 4 3.08 -47.13 44.78
C PRO A 4 3.79 -47.31 43.42
N ARG A 5 3.03 -47.73 42.41
CA ARG A 5 3.44 -47.69 41.00
C ARG A 5 3.23 -46.26 40.48
N LEU A 6 4.31 -45.62 40.02
CA LEU A 6 4.27 -44.36 39.29
C LEU A 6 3.71 -44.64 37.89
N VAL A 7 2.54 -44.09 37.55
CA VAL A 7 1.99 -44.09 36.19
C VAL A 7 2.37 -42.75 35.56
N LEU A 8 3.29 -42.77 34.59
CA LEU A 8 3.66 -41.61 33.80
C LEU A 8 2.70 -41.50 32.61
N VAL A 9 1.74 -40.57 32.69
CA VAL A 9 0.83 -40.23 31.58
C VAL A 9 1.58 -39.27 30.65
N GLY A 10 2.03 -39.76 29.50
CA GLY A 10 2.57 -38.95 28.42
C GLY A 10 1.43 -38.28 27.64
N ALA A 11 1.23 -36.97 27.84
CA ALA A 11 0.35 -36.17 27.02
C ALA A 11 1.05 -35.80 25.70
N GLY A 12 0.73 -36.52 24.62
CA GLY A 12 1.14 -36.15 23.26
C GLY A 12 0.38 -34.91 22.80
N ALA A 13 1.05 -33.77 22.76
CA ALA A 13 0.52 -32.55 22.14
C ALA A 13 0.53 -32.71 20.61
N ALA A 14 -0.64 -32.95 20.02
CA ALA A 14 -0.82 -32.87 18.58
C ALA A 14 -0.74 -31.41 18.13
N LEU A 15 0.36 -31.03 17.49
CA LEU A 15 0.55 -29.72 16.88
C LEU A 15 -0.28 -29.68 15.58
N ALA A 16 -1.51 -29.15 15.66
CA ALA A 16 -2.32 -28.87 14.49
C ALA A 16 -1.70 -27.69 13.71
N LEU A 17 -1.03 -28.00 12.60
CA LEU A 17 -0.61 -27.02 11.60
C LEU A 17 -1.87 -26.43 10.93
N LEU A 18 -2.30 -25.26 11.40
CA LEU A 18 -3.25 -24.40 10.69
C LEU A 18 -2.56 -23.87 9.42
N ILE A 19 -2.77 -24.57 8.31
CA ILE A 19 -2.49 -24.04 6.97
C ILE A 19 -3.48 -22.90 6.72
N ALA A 20 -3.03 -21.66 6.92
CA ALA A 20 -3.77 -20.48 6.49
C ALA A 20 -3.92 -20.53 4.96
N SER A 21 -5.14 -20.78 4.48
CA SER A 21 -5.43 -20.70 3.05
C SER A 21 -5.17 -19.28 2.56
N PRO A 22 -4.48 -19.08 1.44
CA PRO A 22 -4.33 -17.75 0.86
C PRO A 22 -5.73 -17.21 0.55
N ALA A 23 -6.02 -16.00 1.05
CA ALA A 23 -7.24 -15.28 0.74
C ALA A 23 -7.45 -15.27 -0.78
N SER A 24 -8.56 -15.86 -1.26
CA SER A 24 -8.88 -15.84 -2.68
C SER A 24 -9.20 -14.41 -3.09
N ALA A 25 -8.37 -13.84 -3.95
CA ALA A 25 -8.66 -12.55 -4.56
C ALA A 25 -10.03 -12.61 -5.27
N ALA A 26 -10.79 -11.51 -5.20
CA ALA A 26 -12.06 -11.43 -5.90
C ALA A 26 -11.87 -11.68 -7.41
N PRO A 27 -12.87 -12.25 -8.11
CA PRO A 27 -12.74 -12.58 -9.53
C PRO A 27 -12.17 -11.43 -10.36
N GLY A 28 -11.14 -11.73 -11.16
CA GLY A 28 -10.47 -10.76 -12.04
C GLY A 28 -9.38 -9.91 -11.38
N VAL A 29 -9.28 -9.87 -10.04
CA VAL A 29 -8.18 -9.16 -9.36
C VAL A 29 -6.96 -10.06 -9.27
N GLN A 30 -5.87 -9.64 -9.91
CA GLN A 30 -4.61 -10.38 -9.84
C GLN A 30 -3.85 -10.05 -8.54
N ALA A 31 -3.60 -11.06 -7.72
CA ALA A 31 -2.78 -10.91 -6.52
C ALA A 31 -1.27 -10.97 -6.83
N PRO A 32 -0.44 -10.17 -6.14
CA PRO A 32 1.01 -10.36 -6.16
C PRO A 32 1.40 -11.75 -5.69
N SER A 33 2.49 -12.29 -6.24
CA SER A 33 3.01 -13.59 -5.80
C SER A 33 3.66 -13.50 -4.42
N SER A 34 3.84 -14.63 -3.74
CA SER A 34 4.62 -14.68 -2.49
C SER A 34 6.07 -14.19 -2.70
N ALA A 35 6.65 -14.44 -3.88
CA ALA A 35 7.96 -13.94 -4.26
C ALA A 35 7.97 -12.40 -4.40
N ASP A 36 6.89 -11.80 -4.93
CA ASP A 36 6.75 -10.35 -4.99
C ASP A 36 6.65 -9.73 -3.59
N LEU A 37 5.85 -10.32 -2.69
CA LEU A 37 5.75 -9.87 -1.29
C LEU A 37 7.10 -9.96 -0.57
N ALA A 38 7.85 -11.05 -0.77
CA ALA A 38 9.18 -11.23 -0.18
C ALA A 38 10.19 -10.22 -0.73
N ALA A 39 10.19 -9.96 -2.04
CA ALA A 39 11.08 -9.00 -2.68
C ALA A 39 10.79 -7.55 -2.23
N ALA A 40 9.51 -7.18 -2.12
CA ALA A 40 9.09 -5.89 -1.55
C ALA A 40 9.53 -5.71 -0.09
N ARG A 41 9.40 -6.75 0.72
CA ARG A 41 9.90 -6.75 2.10
C ARG A 41 11.42 -6.58 2.17
N GLN A 42 12.15 -7.23 1.27
CA GLN A 42 13.61 -7.10 1.18
C GLN A 42 14.01 -5.68 0.79
N ALA A 43 13.33 -5.07 -0.18
CA ALA A 43 13.55 -3.67 -0.57
C ALA A 43 13.31 -2.72 0.61
N THR A 44 12.26 -2.95 1.40
CA THR A 44 11.98 -2.18 2.63
C THR A 44 13.09 -2.36 3.68
N SER A 45 13.56 -3.59 3.88
CA SER A 45 14.61 -3.88 4.85
C SER A 45 15.93 -3.19 4.46
N ALA A 46 16.22 -3.13 3.16
CA ALA A 46 17.38 -2.42 2.63
C ALA A 46 17.29 -0.89 2.78
N SER A 47 16.08 -0.33 2.98
CA SER A 47 15.84 1.11 3.13
C SER A 47 15.66 1.59 4.57
N LEU A 48 16.03 0.79 5.59
CA LEU A 48 15.80 1.16 6.99
C LEU A 48 16.55 2.43 7.42
N THR A 49 17.66 2.76 6.76
CA THR A 49 18.37 4.03 7.02
C THR A 49 17.50 5.23 6.63
N GLU A 50 16.82 5.15 5.49
CA GLU A 50 15.90 6.17 4.97
C GLU A 50 14.67 6.30 5.86
N VAL A 51 14.12 5.18 6.31
CA VAL A 51 13.02 5.15 7.29
C VAL A 51 13.43 5.83 8.59
N GLY A 52 14.68 5.61 9.05
CA GLY A 52 15.21 6.29 10.23
C GLY A 52 15.25 7.80 10.05
N ARG A 53 15.68 8.28 8.87
CA ARG A 53 15.65 9.72 8.55
C ARG A 53 14.23 10.28 8.50
N PHE A 54 13.28 9.54 7.95
CA PHE A 54 11.86 9.91 7.94
C PHE A 54 11.33 10.09 9.36
N PHE A 55 11.61 9.17 10.27
CA PHE A 55 11.24 9.32 11.68
C PHE A 55 11.94 10.50 12.35
N ALA A 56 13.22 10.72 12.07
CA ALA A 56 13.98 11.83 12.64
C ALA A 56 13.46 13.21 12.23
N SER A 57 12.86 13.32 11.04
CA SER A 57 12.28 14.55 10.53
C SER A 57 10.77 14.70 10.79
N ALA A 58 10.16 13.76 11.52
CA ALA A 58 8.70 13.65 11.70
C ALA A 58 7.96 13.69 10.35
N GLY A 59 8.54 13.01 9.35
CA GLY A 59 8.06 12.99 7.97
C GLY A 59 8.29 14.27 7.18
N ARG A 60 8.84 15.35 7.75
CA ARG A 60 8.99 16.64 7.05
C ARG A 60 10.36 16.79 6.41
N SER A 61 10.52 17.78 5.53
CA SER A 61 11.86 18.17 5.08
C SER A 61 12.63 18.78 6.25
N PRO A 62 13.85 18.30 6.57
CA PRO A 62 14.61 18.74 7.73
C PRO A 62 15.30 20.09 7.45
N VAL A 63 14.52 21.16 7.32
CA VAL A 63 15.04 22.51 7.13
C VAL A 63 15.61 23.02 8.45
N GLY A 64 16.86 23.48 8.44
CA GLY A 64 17.51 24.07 9.62
C GLY A 64 18.04 23.07 10.65
N VAL A 65 18.02 21.76 10.36
CA VAL A 65 18.63 20.73 11.21
C VAL A 65 20.03 20.41 10.69
N ALA A 66 21.03 20.42 11.56
CA ALA A 66 22.39 20.04 11.16
C ALA A 66 22.42 18.56 10.70
N PRO A 67 23.17 18.21 9.63
CA PRO A 67 23.22 16.85 9.13
C PRO A 67 23.62 15.79 10.16
N ALA A 68 24.54 16.14 11.08
CA ALA A 68 24.97 15.26 12.16
C ALA A 68 23.85 14.96 13.16
N ASP A 69 23.07 15.97 13.54
CA ASP A 69 21.93 15.81 14.45
C ASP A 69 20.83 14.97 13.82
N LEU A 70 20.56 15.16 12.53
CA LEU A 70 19.62 14.33 11.78
C LEU A 70 20.09 12.87 11.72
N ALA A 71 21.37 12.63 11.46
CA ALA A 71 21.94 11.28 11.42
C ALA A 71 21.90 10.58 12.78
N ALA A 72 22.18 11.30 13.86
CA ALA A 72 22.07 10.78 15.22
C ALA A 72 20.62 10.42 15.57
N LYS A 73 19.66 11.31 15.29
CA LYS A 73 18.22 11.05 15.49
C LYS A 73 17.72 9.89 14.63
N ALA A 74 18.18 9.78 13.39
CA ALA A 74 17.81 8.69 12.49
C ALA A 74 18.33 7.34 12.99
N SER A 75 19.55 7.32 13.53
CA SER A 75 20.13 6.11 14.13
C SER A 75 19.39 5.73 15.41
N ALA A 76 19.04 6.71 16.26
CA ALA A 76 18.29 6.49 17.50
C ALA A 76 16.85 5.97 17.26
N ALA A 77 16.24 6.34 16.13
CA ALA A 77 14.93 5.81 15.74
C ALA A 77 14.95 4.29 15.51
N ALA A 78 16.11 3.71 15.14
CA ALA A 78 16.36 2.27 15.02
C ALA A 78 15.19 1.46 14.41
N PRO A 79 14.67 1.85 13.22
CA PRO A 79 13.45 1.29 12.67
C PRO A 79 13.58 -0.20 12.37
N GLN A 80 12.50 -0.94 12.60
CA GLN A 80 12.40 -2.38 12.36
C GLN A 80 11.20 -2.67 11.45
N VAL A 81 11.32 -3.66 10.57
CA VAL A 81 10.17 -4.19 9.82
C VAL A 81 9.33 -5.08 10.73
N VAL A 82 7.99 -4.90 10.72
CA VAL A 82 7.06 -5.64 11.58
C VAL A 82 5.90 -6.23 10.76
N GLY A 83 5.49 -7.45 11.08
CA GLY A 83 4.38 -8.14 10.42
C GLY A 83 4.71 -8.53 8.97
N ASP A 84 3.69 -8.89 8.18
CA ASP A 84 3.85 -9.23 6.76
C ASP A 84 3.72 -8.01 5.86
N SER A 85 4.29 -8.10 4.65
CA SER A 85 4.04 -7.13 3.58
C SER A 85 2.70 -7.43 2.91
N VAL A 86 1.90 -6.40 2.64
CA VAL A 86 0.55 -6.55 2.10
C VAL A 86 0.42 -5.88 0.74
N ALA A 87 -0.34 -6.52 -0.15
CA ALA A 87 -0.73 -5.90 -1.41
C ALA A 87 -1.76 -4.81 -1.15
N VAL A 88 -1.51 -3.62 -1.71
CA VAL A 88 -2.46 -2.51 -1.73
C VAL A 88 -3.01 -2.40 -3.14
N TYR A 89 -4.33 -2.38 -3.25
CA TYR A 89 -5.03 -2.25 -4.52
C TYR A 89 -5.66 -0.87 -4.63
N SER A 90 -5.78 -0.37 -5.85
CA SER A 90 -6.46 0.88 -6.16
C SER A 90 -7.59 0.63 -7.15
N LEU A 91 -8.62 1.49 -7.11
CA LEU A 91 -9.73 1.50 -8.06
C LEU A 91 -9.18 1.47 -9.49
N ASN A 92 -9.56 0.46 -10.26
CA ASN A 92 -9.06 0.27 -11.60
C ASN A 92 -9.70 1.29 -12.56
N PRO A 93 -8.91 2.13 -13.25
CA PRO A 93 -9.46 3.05 -14.26
C PRO A 93 -10.18 2.35 -15.41
N ALA A 94 -9.88 1.08 -15.70
CA ALA A 94 -10.62 0.30 -16.68
C ALA A 94 -12.03 -0.05 -16.17
N PHE A 95 -12.20 -0.34 -14.88
CA PHE A 95 -13.50 -0.60 -14.25
C PHE A 95 -14.41 0.64 -14.23
N VAL A 96 -13.79 1.80 -14.00
CA VAL A 96 -14.47 3.09 -14.15
C VAL A 96 -15.04 3.26 -15.56
N ARG A 97 -14.36 2.76 -16.60
CA ARG A 97 -14.86 2.81 -17.99
C ARG A 97 -15.89 1.73 -18.30
N SER A 98 -15.67 0.49 -17.86
CA SER A 98 -16.51 -0.66 -18.17
C SER A 98 -16.63 -1.62 -16.98
N ALA A 99 -17.82 -2.18 -16.78
CA ALA A 99 -18.07 -3.20 -15.76
C ALA A 99 -17.37 -4.54 -16.00
N ASP A 100 -16.83 -4.77 -17.20
CA ASP A 100 -16.13 -6.02 -17.55
C ASP A 100 -14.70 -6.10 -16.99
N ALA A 101 -14.15 -4.97 -16.54
CA ALA A 101 -12.82 -4.93 -15.96
C ALA A 101 -12.85 -5.27 -14.46
N ALA A 102 -11.72 -5.75 -13.93
CA ALA A 102 -11.58 -5.99 -12.49
C ALA A 102 -11.73 -4.69 -11.70
N VAL A 103 -12.48 -4.73 -10.59
CA VAL A 103 -12.78 -3.56 -9.74
C VAL A 103 -11.52 -2.83 -9.28
N ALA A 104 -10.48 -3.59 -8.92
CA ALA A 104 -9.24 -3.08 -8.39
C ALA A 104 -8.02 -3.70 -9.09
N VAL A 105 -6.93 -2.96 -9.11
CA VAL A 105 -5.62 -3.39 -9.64
C VAL A 105 -4.58 -3.23 -8.55
N ALA A 106 -3.62 -4.16 -8.49
CA ALA A 106 -2.49 -4.05 -7.57
C ALA A 106 -1.72 -2.76 -7.91
N ASP A 107 -1.54 -1.91 -6.91
CA ASP A 107 -0.91 -0.60 -7.05
C ASP A 107 0.53 -0.67 -6.51
N LEU A 108 0.64 -1.11 -5.26
CA LEU A 108 1.90 -1.18 -4.53
C LEU A 108 1.86 -2.29 -3.46
N ILE A 109 3.02 -2.59 -2.87
CA ILE A 109 3.13 -3.42 -1.67
C ILE A 109 3.55 -2.53 -0.51
N ALA A 110 2.77 -2.55 0.57
CA ALA A 110 3.04 -1.81 1.79
C ALA A 110 3.67 -2.72 2.85
N THR A 111 4.68 -2.21 3.54
CA THR A 111 5.36 -2.91 4.64
C THR A 111 5.43 -1.99 5.86
N LYS A 112 4.92 -2.47 7.01
CA LYS A 112 4.96 -1.72 8.27
C LYS A 112 6.36 -1.71 8.85
N THR A 113 6.78 -0.53 9.30
CA THR A 113 7.99 -0.32 10.08
C THR A 113 7.66 0.39 11.38
N VAL A 114 8.43 0.12 12.43
CA VAL A 114 8.24 0.67 13.77
C VAL A 114 9.58 1.18 14.30
N ALA A 115 9.60 2.42 14.78
CA ALA A 115 10.74 3.02 15.47
C ALA A 115 10.84 2.51 16.92
N SER A 116 12.01 2.69 17.55
CA SER A 116 12.28 2.35 18.95
C SER A 116 11.32 3.03 19.96
N ASP A 117 10.78 4.19 19.58
CA ASP A 117 9.80 4.96 20.36
C ASP A 117 8.33 4.59 20.06
N GLY A 118 8.09 3.57 19.24
CA GLY A 118 6.78 3.05 18.90
C GLY A 118 6.06 3.75 17.74
N ARG A 119 6.64 4.83 17.18
CA ARG A 119 6.08 5.46 15.97
C ARG A 119 6.12 4.48 14.80
N THR A 120 5.10 4.54 13.95
CA THR A 120 4.95 3.63 12.81
C THR A 120 5.04 4.37 11.48
N ALA A 121 5.61 3.70 10.49
CA ALA A 121 5.61 4.17 9.11
C ALA A 121 5.28 3.02 8.15
N SER A 122 4.60 3.35 7.05
CA SER A 122 4.25 2.47 5.96
C SER A 122 5.22 2.71 4.82
N VAL A 123 6.03 1.70 4.49
CA VAL A 123 6.97 1.77 3.37
C VAL A 123 6.33 1.13 2.16
N TRP A 124 6.18 1.92 1.09
CA TRP A 124 5.52 1.47 -0.13
C TRP A 124 6.54 1.13 -1.19
N THR A 125 6.34 -0.02 -1.81
CA THR A 125 7.20 -0.52 -2.88
C THR A 125 6.38 -0.77 -4.14
N ALA A 126 6.96 -0.47 -5.29
CA ALA A 126 6.39 -0.75 -6.60
C ALA A 126 7.45 -1.37 -7.51
N LYS A 127 7.01 -2.11 -8.52
CA LYS A 127 7.91 -2.73 -9.49
C LYS A 127 8.37 -1.70 -10.52
N GLN A 128 9.65 -1.32 -10.47
CA GLN A 128 10.31 -0.42 -11.40
C GLN A 128 11.39 -1.17 -12.18
N SER A 129 11.31 -1.17 -13.51
CA SER A 129 12.28 -1.85 -14.38
C SER A 129 12.52 -3.33 -14.00
N GLY A 130 11.47 -4.01 -13.52
CA GLY A 130 11.51 -5.42 -13.11
C GLY A 130 11.89 -5.67 -11.64
N ALA A 131 12.34 -4.66 -10.89
CA ALA A 131 12.72 -4.78 -9.48
C ALA A 131 11.74 -4.08 -8.55
N TRP A 132 11.54 -4.61 -7.34
CA TRP A 132 10.77 -3.93 -6.30
C TRP A 132 11.61 -2.82 -5.66
N THR A 133 11.11 -1.59 -5.73
CA THR A 133 11.81 -0.40 -5.23
C THR A 133 10.89 0.37 -4.31
N VAL A 134 11.45 0.97 -3.25
CA VAL A 134 10.71 1.91 -2.38
C VAL A 134 10.34 3.16 -3.17
N VAL A 135 9.05 3.47 -3.21
CA VAL A 135 8.51 4.63 -3.92
C VAL A 135 7.94 5.69 -2.98
N ASN A 136 7.62 5.33 -1.74
CA ASN A 136 7.12 6.26 -0.73
C ASN A 136 7.34 5.72 0.70
N ILE A 137 7.40 6.64 1.67
CA ILE A 137 7.32 6.35 3.10
C ILE A 137 6.24 7.27 3.69
N ALA A 138 5.21 6.69 4.29
CA ALA A 138 4.11 7.41 4.91
C ALA A 138 4.12 7.22 6.44
N GLU A 139 3.66 8.24 7.16
CA GLU A 139 3.36 8.12 8.59
C GLU A 139 2.16 7.18 8.79
N GLY A 140 2.18 6.41 9.87
CA GLY A 140 1.13 5.42 10.15
C GLY A 140 1.37 4.08 9.46
N ALA A 141 0.36 3.22 9.49
CA ALA A 141 0.39 1.90 8.85
C ALA A 141 -0.99 1.50 8.31
N GLU A 142 -1.79 2.48 7.92
CA GLU A 142 -3.20 2.33 7.55
C GLU A 142 -3.39 1.29 6.44
N GLU A 143 -2.47 1.22 5.46
CA GLU A 143 -2.52 0.21 4.40
C GLU A 143 -2.51 -1.22 4.96
N VAL A 144 -1.65 -1.46 5.96
CA VAL A 144 -1.51 -2.76 6.62
C VAL A 144 -2.70 -3.03 7.51
N ASP A 145 -3.13 -2.03 8.28
CA ASP A 145 -4.25 -2.17 9.21
C ASP A 145 -5.57 -2.43 8.45
N TYR A 146 -5.81 -1.76 7.30
CA TYR A 146 -6.97 -2.03 6.44
C TYR A 146 -6.87 -3.36 5.70
N ALA A 147 -5.68 -3.75 5.22
CA ALA A 147 -5.49 -5.06 4.61
C ALA A 147 -5.87 -6.20 5.58
N VAL A 148 -5.49 -6.06 6.86
CA VAL A 148 -5.90 -6.98 7.94
C VAL A 148 -7.41 -6.92 8.18
N ALA A 149 -7.99 -5.72 8.29
CA ALA A 149 -9.44 -5.54 8.48
C ALA A 149 -10.29 -6.13 7.34
N GLY A 150 -9.71 -6.25 6.14
CA GLY A 150 -10.33 -6.86 4.98
C GLY A 150 -10.63 -8.35 5.10
N ALA A 151 -9.95 -9.08 5.99
CA ALA A 151 -10.18 -10.49 6.36
C ALA A 151 -10.80 -11.35 5.22
N GLY A 152 -9.98 -11.75 4.25
CA GLY A 152 -10.40 -12.64 3.16
C GLY A 152 -11.07 -11.98 1.95
N GLY A 153 -11.20 -10.64 1.94
CA GLY A 153 -11.61 -9.87 0.75
C GLY A 153 -10.46 -9.09 0.11
N THR A 154 -10.69 -8.55 -1.09
CA THR A 154 -9.74 -7.63 -1.74
C THR A 154 -9.97 -6.22 -1.20
N VAL A 155 -9.01 -5.71 -0.42
CA VAL A 155 -9.02 -4.33 0.06
C VAL A 155 -8.48 -3.40 -1.01
N PHE A 156 -9.19 -2.32 -1.31
CA PHE A 156 -8.75 -1.35 -2.30
C PHE A 156 -9.10 0.09 -1.95
N LYS A 157 -8.30 1.02 -2.45
CA LYS A 157 -8.46 2.47 -2.28
C LYS A 157 -9.13 3.11 -3.49
N GLU A 158 -9.99 4.10 -3.26
CA GLU A 158 -10.41 5.09 -4.26
C GLU A 158 -9.68 6.41 -3.94
N PRO A 159 -8.52 6.67 -4.58
CA PRO A 159 -7.61 7.73 -4.14
C PRO A 159 -8.25 9.12 -4.11
N GLN A 160 -9.16 9.38 -5.05
CA GLN A 160 -9.78 10.69 -5.25
C GLN A 160 -10.60 11.20 -4.07
N ILE A 161 -11.07 10.31 -3.20
CA ILE A 161 -11.83 10.65 -2.00
C ILE A 161 -11.24 10.03 -0.74
N ASN A 162 -10.01 9.51 -0.81
CA ASN A 162 -9.36 8.79 0.28
C ASN A 162 -10.20 7.65 0.88
N ALA A 163 -11.07 7.01 0.09
CA ALA A 163 -11.96 5.96 0.56
C ALA A 163 -11.27 4.59 0.49
N TRP A 164 -11.45 3.79 1.54
CA TRP A 164 -10.99 2.41 1.62
C TRP A 164 -12.17 1.46 1.64
N TYR A 165 -12.14 0.46 0.77
CA TYR A 165 -13.19 -0.53 0.65
C TYR A 165 -12.64 -1.94 0.77
N VAL A 166 -13.52 -2.90 1.05
CA VAL A 166 -13.26 -4.32 0.83
C VAL A 166 -14.30 -4.89 -0.14
N LEU A 167 -13.79 -5.58 -1.16
CA LEU A 167 -14.56 -6.35 -2.13
C LEU A 167 -14.65 -7.80 -1.66
N ARG A 168 -15.88 -8.30 -1.53
CA ARG A 168 -16.18 -9.72 -1.26
C ARG A 168 -17.31 -10.17 -2.18
N GLY A 169 -17.00 -11.12 -3.08
CA GLY A 169 -17.95 -11.54 -4.10
C GLY A 169 -18.41 -10.34 -4.95
N ASP A 170 -19.72 -10.08 -4.96
CA ASP A 170 -20.35 -8.99 -5.69
C ASP A 170 -20.63 -7.74 -4.83
N ARG A 171 -20.05 -7.64 -3.63
CA ARG A 171 -20.27 -6.55 -2.67
C ARG A 171 -19.01 -5.72 -2.43
N VAL A 172 -19.19 -4.40 -2.46
CA VAL A 172 -18.21 -3.40 -2.03
C VAL A 172 -18.69 -2.78 -0.72
N THR A 173 -17.91 -2.92 0.34
CA THR A 173 -18.25 -2.43 1.70
C THR A 173 -17.18 -1.46 2.21
N PRO A 174 -17.56 -0.45 3.01
CA PRO A 174 -16.63 0.57 3.47
C PRO A 174 -15.72 0.07 4.59
N LEU A 175 -14.48 0.56 4.63
CA LEU A 175 -13.55 0.37 5.75
C LEU A 175 -13.29 1.68 6.52
N ASN A 176 -13.57 2.84 5.93
CA ASN A 176 -13.39 4.14 6.57
C ASN A 176 -14.60 5.08 6.40
N ALA A 177 -14.53 6.25 7.01
CA ALA A 177 -15.61 7.24 6.98
C ALA A 177 -15.92 7.74 5.56
N ASP A 178 -14.89 8.03 4.75
CA ASP A 178 -15.05 8.50 3.37
C ASP A 178 -15.76 7.44 2.50
N ALA A 179 -15.38 6.17 2.65
CA ALA A 179 -16.05 5.07 1.99
C ALA A 179 -17.51 4.95 2.43
N ARG A 180 -17.81 5.08 3.73
CA ARG A 180 -19.18 5.04 4.24
C ARG A 180 -20.02 6.21 3.71
N GLY A 181 -19.44 7.40 3.60
CA GLY A 181 -20.08 8.54 2.95
C GLY A 181 -20.37 8.30 1.45
N SER A 182 -19.57 7.45 0.80
CA SER A 182 -19.69 7.12 -0.62
C SER A 182 -20.72 6.01 -0.91
N VAL A 183 -20.73 4.92 -0.12
CA VAL A 183 -21.53 3.71 -0.40
C VAL A 183 -22.50 3.30 0.72
N GLY A 184 -22.65 4.10 1.77
CA GLY A 184 -23.41 3.69 2.98
C GLY A 184 -22.77 2.47 3.63
N ASP A 185 -23.58 1.48 4.03
CA ASP A 185 -23.10 0.20 4.57
C ASP A 185 -22.55 -0.76 3.49
N GLY A 186 -22.60 -0.35 2.22
CA GLY A 186 -22.07 -1.09 1.08
C GLY A 186 -23.08 -1.27 -0.04
N VAL A 187 -22.56 -1.51 -1.24
CA VAL A 187 -23.33 -1.63 -2.48
C VAL A 187 -22.89 -2.86 -3.28
N SER A 188 -23.67 -3.22 -4.30
CA SER A 188 -23.22 -4.21 -5.29
C SER A 188 -22.10 -3.64 -6.16
N VAL A 189 -21.27 -4.52 -6.73
CA VAL A 189 -20.21 -4.15 -7.69
C VAL A 189 -20.80 -3.36 -8.87
N ALA A 190 -21.97 -3.76 -9.38
CA ALA A 190 -22.64 -3.04 -10.46
C ALA A 190 -23.10 -1.62 -10.06
N ALA A 191 -23.60 -1.44 -8.84
CA ALA A 191 -23.95 -0.11 -8.33
C ALA A 191 -22.69 0.74 -8.07
N TYR A 192 -21.63 0.14 -7.53
CA TYR A 192 -20.34 0.80 -7.36
C TYR A 192 -19.77 1.25 -8.70
N GLN A 193 -19.82 0.40 -9.73
CA GLN A 193 -19.37 0.71 -11.09
C GLN A 193 -20.07 1.95 -11.64
N LYS A 194 -21.41 2.01 -11.56
CA LYS A 194 -22.18 3.17 -12.03
C LYS A 194 -21.80 4.45 -11.28
N LEU A 195 -21.56 4.32 -9.98
CA LEU A 195 -21.17 5.43 -9.11
C LEU A 195 -19.78 5.98 -9.48
N VAL A 196 -18.77 5.13 -9.64
CA VAL A 196 -17.41 5.58 -10.02
C VAL A 196 -17.35 6.03 -11.49
N HIS A 197 -18.11 5.38 -12.38
CA HIS A 197 -18.25 5.81 -13.77
C HIS A 197 -18.81 7.23 -13.85
N LYS A 198 -19.91 7.51 -13.14
CA LYS A 198 -20.50 8.85 -13.07
C LYS A 198 -19.53 9.90 -12.53
N ARG A 199 -18.66 9.54 -11.58
CA ARG A 199 -17.71 10.47 -10.96
C ARG A 199 -16.50 10.81 -11.83
N TYR A 200 -16.03 9.83 -12.60
CA TYR A 200 -14.66 9.87 -13.14
C TYR A 200 -14.54 9.54 -14.62
N ALA A 201 -15.53 8.90 -15.27
CA ALA A 201 -15.38 8.44 -16.65
C ALA A 201 -15.07 9.59 -17.63
N ASP A 202 -15.57 10.79 -17.33
CA ASP A 202 -15.32 12.01 -18.09
C ASP A 202 -13.95 12.64 -17.84
N LYS A 203 -13.17 12.17 -16.86
CA LYS A 203 -11.88 12.74 -16.43
C LYS A 203 -10.68 11.83 -16.72
N LEU A 204 -10.93 10.63 -17.24
CA LEU A 204 -9.86 9.66 -17.53
C LEU A 204 -9.07 10.04 -18.80
N PRO A 205 -7.84 9.54 -18.97
CA PRO A 205 -7.12 9.66 -20.24
C PRO A 205 -7.97 9.17 -21.42
N GLY A 206 -7.99 9.96 -22.49
CA GLY A 206 -8.82 9.78 -23.69
C GLY A 206 -10.22 10.40 -23.62
N SER A 207 -10.65 10.94 -22.47
CA SER A 207 -11.95 11.62 -22.30
C SER A 207 -12.01 12.98 -23.00
N ALA A 208 -13.21 13.57 -23.08
CA ALA A 208 -13.37 14.93 -23.58
C ALA A 208 -12.64 15.97 -22.69
N TYR A 209 -12.59 15.74 -21.38
CA TYR A 209 -11.85 16.57 -20.43
C TYR A 209 -10.34 16.51 -20.67
N ASP A 210 -9.80 15.32 -20.91
CA ASP A 210 -8.41 15.10 -21.28
C ASP A 210 -8.06 15.75 -22.62
N LYS A 211 -8.90 15.52 -23.64
CA LYS A 211 -8.76 16.15 -24.97
C LYS A 211 -8.85 17.68 -24.94
N ALA A 212 -9.53 18.25 -23.95
CA ALA A 212 -9.62 19.70 -23.74
C ALA A 212 -8.39 20.28 -23.02
N GLY A 213 -7.35 19.49 -22.74
CA GLY A 213 -6.16 19.91 -22.00
C GLY A 213 -6.45 20.25 -20.53
N LYS A 214 -7.62 19.84 -20.01
CA LYS A 214 -8.07 20.12 -18.64
C LYS A 214 -7.57 19.07 -17.66
N ALA A 215 -7.10 17.93 -18.15
CA ALA A 215 -6.32 16.97 -17.38
C ALA A 215 -4.93 17.57 -17.07
N GLY A 216 -4.90 18.58 -16.21
CA GLY A 216 -3.66 19.23 -15.81
C GLY A 216 -2.80 18.29 -14.96
N GLY A 217 -1.75 17.74 -15.56
CA GLY A 217 -0.42 17.79 -14.96
C GLY A 217 0.30 18.98 -15.61
N TYR A 218 0.78 19.93 -14.80
CA TYR A 218 1.48 21.17 -15.17
C TYR A 218 1.95 21.27 -16.63
N GLY A 219 1.43 22.26 -17.36
CA GLY A 219 2.09 22.71 -18.58
C GLY A 219 3.42 23.38 -18.24
N GLU A 220 4.51 22.90 -18.84
CA GLU A 220 5.42 23.68 -19.70
C GLU A 220 6.49 22.76 -20.34
N SER A 221 6.56 22.86 -21.67
CA SER A 221 7.69 22.61 -22.60
C SER A 221 8.65 21.41 -22.44
N ALA A 222 8.61 20.55 -23.47
CA ALA A 222 9.71 19.83 -24.15
C ALA A 222 10.93 19.34 -23.34
N GLY A 223 11.07 18.01 -23.25
CA GLY A 223 12.31 17.32 -22.92
C GLY A 223 12.10 15.82 -22.79
N ASP A 224 12.83 15.04 -23.58
CA ASP A 224 12.62 13.61 -23.82
C ASP A 224 12.55 12.71 -22.57
N GLY A 225 11.64 11.73 -22.64
CA GLY A 225 11.81 10.39 -22.09
C GLY A 225 11.86 10.24 -20.57
N SER A 226 10.69 10.21 -19.93
CA SER A 226 10.49 9.49 -18.65
C SER A 226 9.01 9.14 -18.47
N PRO A 227 8.64 7.88 -18.16
CA PRO A 227 7.25 7.52 -17.91
C PRO A 227 6.85 8.00 -16.52
N THR A 228 6.30 9.21 -16.44
CA THR A 228 5.66 9.72 -15.22
C THR A 228 4.24 9.19 -15.16
N TRP A 229 3.95 8.32 -14.18
CA TRP A 229 2.60 7.84 -13.94
C TRP A 229 1.75 8.99 -13.36
N PRO A 230 0.77 9.56 -14.10
CA PRO A 230 0.11 10.81 -13.72
C PRO A 230 -0.84 10.68 -12.52
N TRP A 231 -1.05 9.47 -12.01
CA TRP A 231 -2.08 9.18 -10.99
C TRP A 231 -1.54 8.98 -9.58
N LEU A 232 -0.21 8.99 -9.39
CA LEU A 232 0.41 8.88 -8.05
C LEU A 232 0.53 10.22 -7.29
N VAL A 233 0.06 11.35 -7.85
CA VAL A 233 0.25 12.68 -7.24
C VAL A 233 -0.86 13.08 -6.25
N ALA A 234 -1.87 12.24 -6.00
CA ALA A 234 -2.91 12.54 -5.01
C ALA A 234 -2.57 12.00 -3.60
N LEU A 235 -1.44 12.44 -3.02
CA LEU A 235 -1.15 12.32 -1.58
C LEU A 235 -0.62 13.65 -1.03
N ALA A 236 -1.39 14.72 -1.22
CA ALA A 236 -1.16 15.97 -0.53
C ALA A 236 -1.66 15.85 0.93
N ALA A 237 -0.80 15.30 1.79
CA ALA A 237 -0.72 15.55 3.24
C ALA A 237 0.36 14.69 3.94
N LEU A 238 1.03 13.79 3.23
CA LEU A 238 2.09 12.95 3.81
C LEU A 238 3.45 13.44 3.32
N GLY A 239 4.36 13.62 4.28
CA GLY A 239 5.75 13.98 4.12
C GLY A 239 6.46 13.27 2.97
N LEU A 240 6.47 13.91 1.79
CA LEU A 240 6.95 13.29 0.56
C LEU A 240 8.48 13.28 0.53
N VAL A 241 9.09 12.10 0.62
CA VAL A 241 10.49 11.89 0.21
C VAL A 241 10.49 10.98 -1.02
N VAL A 242 10.47 11.61 -2.20
CA VAL A 242 10.61 10.89 -3.48
C VAL A 242 12.08 10.52 -3.69
N PHE A 243 12.34 9.23 -3.88
CA PHE A 243 13.66 8.73 -4.22
C PHE A 243 13.91 8.85 -5.73
N ALA A 244 14.89 9.66 -6.12
CA ALA A 244 15.47 9.62 -7.46
C ALA A 244 16.75 8.77 -7.42
N PRO A 245 16.91 7.73 -8.26
CA PRO A 245 18.16 6.98 -8.31
C PRO A 245 19.29 7.89 -8.82
N ARG A 246 20.37 8.00 -8.04
CA ARG A 246 21.59 8.67 -8.50
C ARG A 246 22.24 7.81 -9.59
N LEU A 247 22.09 8.23 -10.85
CA LEU A 247 22.87 7.69 -11.95
C LEU A 247 24.36 7.96 -11.69
N ARG A 248 25.11 6.87 -11.48
CA ARG A 248 26.56 6.88 -11.34
C ARG A 248 27.14 7.23 -12.72
N ARG A 249 27.62 8.46 -12.91
CA ARG A 249 28.45 8.82 -14.07
C ARG A 249 29.79 8.12 -13.90
N ASN A 250 30.05 7.10 -14.71
CA ASN A 250 31.40 6.60 -14.91
C ASN A 250 32.17 7.66 -15.71
N GLN A 251 33.22 8.20 -15.10
CA GLN A 251 34.34 8.84 -15.78
C GLN A 251 35.34 7.74 -16.15
#